data_AF-T1GKT3-F1
#
_entry.id   AF-T1GKT3-F1
#
_cell.length_a   1.000
_cell.length_b   1.000
_cell.length_c   1.000
_cell.angle_alpha   90.00
_cell.angle_beta   90.00
_cell.angle_gamma   90.00
#
_symmetry.space_group_name_H-M   'P 1'
#
loop_
_entity.id
_entity.type
_entity.pdbx_description
1 polymer ?
#
loop_
_entity_poly.entity_id
_entity_poly.type
_entity_poly.pdbx_seq_one_letter_code
_entity_poly.pdbx_strand_id
1 'polypeptide(L)'
;MINKIQILFLILGISVNLSIQKEEFHEELFIKPLANGFVNTFFQFTTRWSMDNREELLHTKLTPRPIAEILYNYDVKELHISLTQGLWRYESWGYPVVDSAPGAEAWAWFNGQNLTEAEVNTQWKGLTSTFGGILCASLNNIDATNTVEPKFSFRPRFVAPKNGNEFVKYSTLPRENVCTENLTPWKKLLPCSSESGFASLLNSGFVHNTNFHS
;
A
#
# COMPACT_ATOMS: atom_id res chain seq x y z
N MET A 1 46.18 23.09 58.51
CA MET A 1 44.95 22.35 58.21
C MET A 1 44.47 22.75 56.83
N ILE A 2 44.34 21.77 55.94
CA ILE A 2 44.14 21.93 54.48
C ILE A 2 42.67 22.22 54.18
N ASN A 3 42.38 23.34 53.51
CA ASN A 3 41.06 23.65 52.96
C ASN A 3 40.80 22.75 51.74
N LYS A 4 39.83 21.83 51.85
CA LYS A 4 39.35 21.03 50.73
C LYS A 4 38.42 21.87 49.86
N ILE A 5 38.87 22.20 48.65
CA ILE A 5 38.05 22.77 47.59
C ILE A 5 37.22 21.61 47.00
N GLN A 6 35.91 21.63 47.19
CA GLN A 6 34.99 20.72 46.50
C GLN A 6 34.70 21.30 45.11
N ILE A 7 35.20 20.62 44.08
CA ILE A 7 34.88 20.90 42.67
C ILE A 7 33.55 20.19 42.38
N LEU A 8 32.49 20.97 42.19
CA LEU A 8 31.18 20.49 41.77
C LEU A 8 31.20 20.31 40.24
N PHE A 9 31.34 19.06 39.78
CA PHE A 9 31.18 18.74 38.35
C PHE A 9 29.69 18.77 37.99
N LEU A 10 29.26 19.84 37.31
CA LEU A 10 27.92 19.95 36.75
C LEU A 10 27.88 19.15 35.43
N ILE A 11 27.40 17.91 35.48
CA ILE A 11 27.11 17.13 34.27
C ILE A 11 25.85 17.74 33.66
N LEU A 12 26.02 18.62 32.67
CA LEU A 12 24.93 18.99 31.76
C LEU A 12 24.59 17.75 30.94
N GLY A 13 23.59 16.99 31.40
CA GLY A 13 22.94 15.98 30.60
C GLY A 13 22.22 16.67 29.45
N ILE A 14 22.85 16.73 28.28
CA ILE A 14 22.16 17.06 27.03
C ILE A 14 21.25 15.87 26.73
N SER A 15 20.01 15.94 27.17
CA SER A 15 18.96 15.04 26.69
C SER A 15 18.70 15.38 25.23
N VAL A 16 19.41 14.70 24.33
CA VAL A 16 19.08 14.68 22.90
C VAL A 16 17.74 13.96 22.81
N ASN A 17 16.64 14.71 22.66
CA ASN A 17 15.37 14.15 22.24
C ASN A 17 15.54 13.70 20.78
N LEU A 18 16.04 12.49 20.59
CA LEU A 18 16.01 11.84 19.30
C LEU A 18 14.53 11.53 19.02
N SER A 19 13.91 12.30 18.13
CA SER A 19 12.60 11.94 17.59
C SER A 19 12.79 10.62 16.85
N ILE A 20 12.52 9.51 17.52
CA ILE A 20 12.42 8.20 16.87
C ILE A 20 11.15 8.30 16.04
N GLN A 21 11.32 8.54 14.75
CA GLN A 21 10.25 8.37 13.77
C GLN A 21 9.81 6.91 13.88
N LYS A 22 8.66 6.70 14.51
CA LYS A 22 8.19 5.37 14.88
C LYS A 22 7.48 4.76 13.68
N GLU A 23 8.22 3.99 12.90
CA GLU A 23 7.59 3.06 11.97
C GLU A 23 6.98 1.91 12.78
N GLU A 24 5.74 1.55 12.46
CA GLU A 24 5.02 0.46 13.12
C GLU A 24 4.50 -0.52 12.06
N PHE A 25 4.55 -1.81 12.37
CA PHE A 25 3.99 -2.86 11.53
C PHE A 25 3.03 -3.72 12.33
N HIS A 26 1.84 -3.94 11.77
CA HIS A 26 0.79 -4.75 12.37
C HIS A 26 0.31 -5.79 11.37
N GLU A 27 0.11 -7.02 11.84
CA GLU A 27 -0.44 -8.13 11.08
C GLU A 27 -1.74 -8.60 11.74
N GLU A 28 -2.79 -8.75 10.95
CA GLU A 28 -4.10 -9.18 11.40
C GLU A 28 -4.63 -10.29 10.49
N LEU A 29 -5.26 -11.30 11.09
CA LEU A 29 -5.89 -12.40 10.38
C LEU A 29 -7.34 -12.54 10.86
N PHE A 30 -8.27 -12.31 9.94
CA PHE A 30 -9.68 -12.55 10.16
C PHE A 30 -10.09 -13.86 9.48
N ILE A 31 -10.79 -14.72 10.22
CA ILE A 31 -11.26 -16.02 9.75
C ILE A 31 -12.77 -16.09 9.95
N LYS A 32 -13.52 -16.38 8.89
CA LYS A 32 -14.97 -16.50 8.92
C LYS A 32 -15.43 -17.76 8.17
N PRO A 33 -16.05 -18.73 8.87
CA PRO A 33 -16.72 -19.83 8.19
C PRO A 33 -17.93 -19.30 7.42
N LEU A 34 -18.14 -19.83 6.21
CA LEU A 34 -19.24 -19.51 5.32
C LEU A 34 -20.30 -20.61 5.37
N ALA A 35 -21.54 -20.28 4.99
CA ALA A 35 -22.71 -21.16 5.13
C ALA A 35 -22.60 -22.47 4.33
N ASN A 36 -21.78 -22.48 3.27
CA ASN A 36 -21.58 -23.62 2.37
C ASN A 36 -20.36 -24.48 2.74
N GLY A 37 -19.79 -24.30 3.94
CA GLY A 37 -18.63 -25.06 4.42
C GLY A 37 -17.28 -24.53 3.94
N PHE A 38 -17.25 -23.45 3.15
CA PHE A 38 -16.01 -22.73 2.85
C PHE A 38 -15.57 -21.88 4.04
N VAL A 39 -14.31 -21.46 4.03
CA VAL A 39 -13.74 -20.56 5.03
C VAL A 39 -13.16 -19.36 4.31
N ASN A 40 -13.61 -18.16 4.67
CA ASN A 40 -13.01 -16.92 4.24
C ASN A 40 -11.87 -16.56 5.21
N THR A 41 -10.70 -16.29 4.66
CA THR A 41 -9.55 -15.77 5.40
C THR A 41 -9.15 -14.42 4.82
N PHE A 42 -9.02 -13.41 5.67
CA PHE A 42 -8.60 -12.06 5.29
C PHE A 42 -7.35 -11.68 6.07
N PHE A 43 -6.25 -11.52 5.35
CA PHE A 43 -4.95 -11.13 5.90
C PHE A 43 -4.76 -9.64 5.68
N GLN A 44 -4.45 -8.90 6.74
CA GLN A 44 -4.19 -7.46 6.68
C GLN A 44 -2.80 -7.16 7.25
N PHE A 45 -1.98 -6.51 6.43
CA PHE A 45 -0.64 -6.09 6.78
C PHE A 45 -0.59 -4.57 6.70
N THR A 46 -0.36 -3.91 7.84
CA THR A 46 -0.38 -2.45 7.95
C THR A 46 0.96 -1.94 8.41
N THR A 47 1.68 -1.23 7.53
CA THR A 47 2.87 -0.45 7.90
C THR A 47 2.47 1.01 8.04
N ARG A 48 2.72 1.59 9.21
CA ARG A 48 2.56 3.03 9.47
C ARG A 48 3.93 3.67 9.50
N TRP A 49 4.08 4.75 8.74
CA TRP A 49 5.27 5.59 8.74
C TRP A 49 4.85 7.04 8.61
N SER A 50 5.75 7.96 8.98
CA SER A 50 5.62 9.39 8.67
C SER A 50 6.76 9.77 7.74
N MET A 51 6.52 10.78 6.91
CA MET A 51 7.57 11.39 6.09
C MET A 51 7.28 12.88 6.03
N ASP A 52 8.20 13.66 6.59
CA ASP A 52 8.12 15.12 6.55
C ASP A 52 8.96 15.66 5.40
N ASN A 53 10.10 15.03 5.10
CA ASN A 53 11.04 15.45 4.05
C ASN A 53 11.52 14.28 3.17
N ARG A 54 11.95 14.60 1.94
CA ARG A 54 12.47 13.61 0.98
C ARG A 54 13.70 12.85 1.49
N GLU A 55 14.53 13.47 2.33
CA GLU A 55 15.73 12.81 2.89
C GLU A 55 15.39 11.63 3.81
N GLU A 56 14.18 11.63 4.41
CA GLU A 56 13.72 10.55 5.30
C GLU A 56 13.43 9.26 4.52
N LEU A 57 13.20 9.33 3.21
CA LEU A 57 13.12 8.15 2.32
C LEU A 57 14.39 7.29 2.37
N LEU A 58 15.54 7.89 2.70
CA LEU A 58 16.81 7.17 2.81
C LEU A 58 16.92 6.37 4.10
N HIS A 59 16.07 6.63 5.09
CA HIS A 59 16.18 6.11 6.45
C HIS A 59 14.97 5.28 6.91
N THR A 60 14.18 4.78 5.96
CA THR A 60 13.08 3.84 6.23
C THR A 60 13.58 2.44 6.58
N LYS A 61 12.94 1.75 7.53
CA LYS A 61 13.30 0.38 7.96
C LYS A 61 12.26 -0.66 7.56
N LEU A 62 10.98 -0.37 7.79
CA LEU A 62 9.84 -1.26 7.56
C LEU A 62 9.16 -0.94 6.22
N THR A 63 9.11 0.34 5.88
CA THR A 63 8.53 0.83 4.63
C THR A 63 9.32 0.33 3.42
N PRO A 64 8.69 -0.32 2.43
CA PRO A 64 9.36 -0.64 1.18
C PRO A 64 9.69 0.66 0.42
N ARG A 65 10.97 1.04 0.47
CA ARG A 65 11.49 2.25 -0.19
C ARG A 65 11.04 2.42 -1.65
N PRO A 66 10.99 1.38 -2.51
CA PRO A 66 10.49 1.53 -3.87
C PRO A 66 9.08 2.11 -3.94
N ILE A 67 8.16 1.68 -3.06
CA ILE A 67 6.80 2.22 -3.03
C ILE A 67 6.82 3.69 -2.63
N ALA A 68 7.53 4.03 -1.56
CA ALA A 68 7.57 5.40 -1.05
C ALA A 68 8.17 6.37 -2.07
N GLU A 69 9.24 5.97 -2.78
CA GLU A 69 9.83 6.78 -3.86
C GLU A 69 8.88 6.97 -5.04
N ILE A 70 8.16 5.92 -5.45
CA ILE A 70 7.21 5.98 -6.57
C ILE A 70 6.04 6.91 -6.23
N LEU A 71 5.44 6.76 -5.04
CA LEU A 71 4.33 7.62 -4.62
C LEU A 71 4.76 9.09 -4.55
N TYR A 72 5.96 9.35 -4.04
CA TYR A 72 6.53 10.70 -4.02
C TYR A 72 6.79 11.25 -5.43
N ASN A 73 7.45 10.47 -6.30
CA ASN A 73 7.86 10.93 -7.63
C ASN A 73 6.69 11.19 -8.58
N TYR A 74 5.56 10.50 -8.40
CA TYR A 74 4.35 10.69 -9.20
C TYR A 74 3.28 11.54 -8.48
N ASP A 75 3.61 12.26 -7.41
CA ASP A 75 2.68 13.12 -6.65
C ASP A 75 1.39 12.40 -6.18
N VAL A 76 1.49 11.11 -5.93
CA VAL A 76 0.37 10.26 -5.51
C VAL A 76 0.19 10.40 -4.00
N LYS A 77 -1.04 10.67 -3.57
CA LYS A 77 -1.43 10.68 -2.16
C LYS A 77 -2.04 9.37 -1.70
N GLU A 78 -2.75 8.72 -2.59
CA GLU A 78 -3.41 7.47 -2.29
C GLU A 78 -3.39 6.60 -3.54
N LEU A 79 -3.04 5.33 -3.38
CA LEU A 79 -2.98 4.34 -4.44
C LEU A 79 -3.62 3.06 -3.93
N HIS A 80 -4.47 2.47 -4.76
CA HIS A 80 -5.06 1.16 -4.55
C HIS A 80 -4.85 0.35 -5.80
N ILE A 81 -4.40 -0.88 -5.61
CA ILE A 81 -4.24 -1.88 -6.67
C ILE A 81 -4.77 -3.20 -6.10
N SER A 82 -5.66 -3.84 -6.84
CA SER A 82 -6.17 -5.18 -6.54
C SER A 82 -5.95 -6.10 -7.75
N LEU A 83 -5.66 -7.36 -7.45
CA LEU A 83 -5.54 -8.43 -8.44
C LEU A 83 -6.43 -9.58 -7.97
N THR A 84 -7.57 -9.76 -8.63
CA THR A 84 -8.63 -10.65 -8.14
C THR A 84 -8.84 -11.81 -9.10
N GLN A 85 -8.86 -13.02 -8.56
CA GLN A 85 -9.29 -14.22 -9.27
C GLN A 85 -10.62 -14.73 -8.71
N GLY A 86 -11.57 -14.97 -9.60
CA GLY A 86 -12.91 -15.46 -9.26
C GLY A 86 -13.91 -14.32 -9.03
N LEU A 87 -15.10 -14.71 -8.58
CA LEU A 87 -16.20 -13.78 -8.29
C LEU A 87 -16.73 -14.05 -6.88
N TRP A 88 -16.76 -13.01 -6.06
CA TRP A 88 -17.36 -13.09 -4.74
C TRP A 88 -18.87 -13.32 -4.83
N ARG A 89 -19.37 -14.42 -4.27
CA ARG A 89 -20.79 -14.78 -4.31
C ARG A 89 -21.55 -14.17 -3.13
N TYR A 90 -21.97 -12.93 -3.28
CA TYR A 90 -22.70 -12.18 -2.24
C TYR A 90 -23.88 -12.91 -1.63
N GLU A 91 -24.72 -13.56 -2.43
CA GLU A 91 -25.90 -14.29 -1.95
C GLU A 91 -25.56 -15.49 -1.06
N SER A 92 -24.44 -16.17 -1.33
CA SER A 92 -24.04 -17.39 -0.61
C SER A 92 -23.03 -17.14 0.50
N TRP A 93 -22.14 -16.15 0.33
CA TRP A 93 -21.01 -15.87 1.22
C TRP A 93 -21.22 -14.60 2.06
N GLY A 94 -22.28 -13.83 1.78
CA GLY A 94 -22.54 -12.54 2.42
C GLY A 94 -21.61 -11.45 1.90
N TYR A 95 -21.43 -10.37 2.66
CA TYR A 95 -20.51 -9.29 2.31
C TYR A 95 -19.07 -9.63 2.69
N PRO A 96 -18.08 -9.35 1.80
CA PRO A 96 -16.67 -9.53 2.12
C PRO A 96 -16.18 -8.42 3.07
N VAL A 97 -14.98 -8.59 3.64
CA VAL A 97 -14.35 -7.55 4.48
C VAL A 97 -13.95 -6.35 3.62
N VAL A 98 -13.39 -6.62 2.45
CA VAL A 98 -13.05 -5.64 1.41
C VAL A 98 -13.56 -6.18 0.09
N ASP A 99 -14.24 -5.33 -0.69
CA ASP A 99 -14.69 -5.66 -2.03
C ASP A 99 -13.60 -5.38 -3.06
N SER A 100 -13.52 -6.24 -4.07
CA SER A 100 -12.53 -6.17 -5.15
C SER A 100 -13.18 -6.56 -6.48
N ALA A 101 -12.96 -5.75 -7.51
CA ALA A 101 -13.40 -6.07 -8.86
C ALA A 101 -12.61 -7.27 -9.43
N PRO A 102 -13.21 -8.09 -10.32
CA PRO A 102 -12.51 -9.19 -10.97
C PRO A 102 -11.40 -8.68 -11.91
N GLY A 103 -10.30 -9.42 -11.98
CA GLY A 103 -9.12 -9.04 -12.74
C GLY A 103 -8.26 -8.02 -11.99
N ALA A 104 -7.56 -7.15 -12.74
CA ALA A 104 -6.80 -6.08 -12.12
C ALA A 104 -7.61 -4.78 -12.04
N GLU A 105 -7.56 -4.11 -10.90
CA GLU A 105 -8.15 -2.78 -10.71
C GLU A 105 -7.12 -1.87 -10.06
N ALA A 106 -7.05 -0.62 -10.53
CA ALA A 106 -6.13 0.36 -10.01
C ALA A 106 -6.78 1.74 -9.96
N TRP A 107 -6.58 2.45 -8.85
CA TRP A 107 -6.98 3.84 -8.75
C TRP A 107 -6.08 4.63 -7.83
N ALA A 108 -5.93 5.91 -8.15
CA ALA A 108 -5.02 6.79 -7.44
C ALA A 108 -5.58 8.21 -7.32
N TRP A 109 -5.27 8.83 -6.20
CA TRP A 109 -5.46 10.26 -5.96
C TRP A 109 -4.12 10.98 -6.08
N PHE A 110 -4.11 12.05 -6.87
CA PHE A 110 -2.96 12.91 -7.11
C PHE A 110 -3.19 14.27 -6.47
N ASN A 111 -2.16 14.79 -5.81
CA ASN A 111 -2.17 16.12 -5.21
C ASN A 111 -0.74 16.66 -5.13
N GLY A 112 -0.31 17.30 -6.21
CA GLY A 112 0.95 18.01 -6.33
C GLY A 112 0.68 19.51 -6.49
N GLN A 113 1.67 20.32 -6.16
CA GLN A 113 1.56 21.76 -6.32
C GLN A 113 1.48 22.13 -7.80
N ASN A 114 0.42 22.83 -8.21
CA ASN A 114 0.20 23.27 -9.59
C ASN A 114 0.11 22.15 -10.64
N LEU A 115 -0.30 20.93 -10.26
CA LEU A 115 -0.51 19.85 -11.22
C LEU A 115 -1.61 20.21 -12.24
N THR A 116 -1.27 20.03 -13.51
CA THR A 116 -2.20 20.10 -14.63
C THR A 116 -2.74 18.71 -14.98
N GLU A 117 -3.88 18.64 -15.67
CA GLU A 117 -4.48 17.37 -16.10
C GLU A 117 -3.56 16.56 -17.03
N ALA A 118 -2.78 17.23 -17.88
CA ALA A 118 -1.80 16.60 -18.77
C ALA A 118 -0.64 15.95 -18.01
N GLU A 119 -0.15 16.60 -16.95
CA GLU A 119 0.88 16.05 -16.07
C GLU A 119 0.33 14.84 -15.30
N VAL A 120 -0.88 14.93 -14.75
CA VAL A 120 -1.52 13.80 -14.06
C VAL A 120 -1.71 12.61 -14.99
N ASN A 121 -2.10 12.81 -16.26
CA ASN A 121 -2.18 11.73 -17.25
C ASN A 121 -0.82 11.06 -17.49
N THR A 122 0.25 11.86 -17.52
CA THR A 122 1.62 11.35 -17.68
C THR A 122 2.07 10.58 -16.44
N GLN A 123 1.81 11.11 -15.25
CA GLN A 123 2.11 10.48 -13.97
C GLN A 123 1.33 9.17 -13.80
N TRP A 124 0.04 9.16 -14.14
CA TRP A 124 -0.81 7.96 -14.11
C TRP A 124 -0.26 6.84 -14.99
N LYS A 125 0.11 7.15 -16.24
CA LYS A 125 0.71 6.17 -17.16
C LYS A 125 2.04 5.63 -16.64
N GLY A 126 2.88 6.50 -16.07
CA GLY A 126 4.13 6.10 -15.44
C GLY A 126 3.90 5.18 -14.25
N LEU A 127 3.01 5.58 -13.34
CA LEU A 127 2.64 4.86 -12.13
C LEU A 127 2.15 3.44 -12.43
N THR A 128 1.18 3.28 -13.33
CA THR A 128 0.62 1.97 -13.69
C THR A 128 1.66 1.08 -14.36
N SER A 129 2.51 1.65 -15.21
CA SER A 129 3.61 0.90 -15.84
C SER A 129 4.64 0.42 -14.82
N THR A 130 5.02 1.25 -13.86
CA THR A 130 5.99 0.89 -12.80
C THR A 130 5.42 -0.19 -11.89
N PHE A 131 4.16 -0.05 -11.44
CA PHE A 131 3.53 -1.07 -10.60
C PHE A 131 3.23 -2.37 -11.34
N GLY A 132 3.01 -2.32 -12.65
CA GLY A 132 2.95 -3.52 -13.48
C GLY A 132 4.24 -4.33 -13.41
N GLY A 133 5.40 -3.65 -13.44
CA GLY A 133 6.70 -4.28 -13.23
C GLY A 133 6.89 -4.84 -11.82
N ILE A 134 6.52 -4.06 -10.80
CA ILE A 134 6.66 -4.47 -9.39
C ILE A 134 5.79 -5.68 -9.07
N LEU A 135 4.53 -5.67 -9.47
CA LEU A 135 3.58 -6.72 -9.14
C LEU A 135 3.58 -7.87 -10.17
N CYS A 136 4.39 -7.77 -11.22
CA CYS A 136 4.41 -8.70 -12.36
C CYS A 136 3.02 -8.84 -13.02
N ALA A 137 2.30 -7.74 -13.17
CA ALA A 137 0.96 -7.66 -13.76
C ALA A 137 0.95 -6.73 -14.98
N SER A 138 0.01 -6.91 -15.90
CA SER A 138 -0.10 -6.15 -17.15
C SER A 138 -0.69 -4.75 -16.97
N LEU A 139 -0.44 -4.07 -15.84
CA LEU A 139 -0.95 -2.72 -15.55
C LEU A 139 -0.44 -1.66 -16.54
N ASN A 140 0.64 -1.95 -17.27
CA ASN A 140 1.12 -1.14 -18.39
C ASN A 140 0.13 -1.05 -19.57
N ASN A 141 -0.91 -1.89 -19.61
CA ASN A 141 -2.01 -1.80 -20.57
C ASN A 141 -3.07 -0.75 -20.17
N ILE A 142 -2.91 -0.08 -19.03
CA ILE A 142 -3.76 1.05 -18.64
C ILE A 142 -3.35 2.27 -19.45
N ASP A 143 -4.33 2.85 -20.15
CA ASP A 143 -4.17 4.03 -21.00
C ASP A 143 -5.39 4.96 -20.92
N ALA A 144 -5.44 5.99 -21.78
CA ALA A 144 -6.54 6.94 -21.80
C ALA A 144 -7.89 6.33 -22.23
N THR A 145 -7.91 5.16 -22.87
CA THR A 145 -9.13 4.51 -23.38
C THR A 145 -9.85 3.70 -22.30
N ASN A 146 -9.13 3.25 -21.28
CA ASN A 146 -9.69 2.49 -20.15
C ASN A 146 -9.54 3.23 -18.80
N THR A 147 -9.14 4.49 -18.82
CA THR A 147 -9.05 5.34 -17.63
C THR A 147 -10.24 6.28 -17.53
N VAL A 148 -10.81 6.40 -16.32
CA VAL A 148 -11.89 7.34 -16.00
C VAL A 148 -11.55 8.18 -14.77
N GLU A 149 -12.28 9.28 -14.59
CA GLU A 149 -12.08 10.25 -13.49
C GLU A 149 -13.32 10.36 -12.58
N PRO A 150 -13.49 9.45 -11.61
CA PRO A 150 -14.68 9.40 -10.78
C PRO A 150 -14.67 10.43 -9.62
N LYS A 151 -14.61 11.73 -9.95
CA LYS A 151 -14.43 12.85 -9.00
C LYS A 151 -15.44 12.89 -7.85
N PHE A 152 -16.65 12.37 -8.04
CA PHE A 152 -17.74 12.43 -7.05
C PHE A 152 -18.00 11.09 -6.35
N SER A 153 -17.73 9.97 -7.02
CA SER A 153 -18.03 8.64 -6.50
C SER A 153 -16.94 8.14 -5.56
N PHE A 154 -15.69 8.56 -5.78
CA PHE A 154 -14.56 8.13 -4.98
C PHE A 154 -14.29 9.15 -3.88
N ARG A 155 -13.86 8.65 -2.72
CA ARG A 155 -13.37 9.46 -1.61
C ARG A 155 -12.06 8.85 -1.12
N PRO A 156 -11.03 9.67 -0.83
CA PRO A 156 -9.82 9.19 -0.19
C PRO A 156 -10.15 8.42 1.10
N ARG A 157 -9.55 7.25 1.30
CA ARG A 157 -9.78 6.38 2.47
C ARG A 157 -8.82 6.68 3.60
N PHE A 158 -7.59 7.11 3.29
CA PHE A 158 -6.52 7.23 4.29
C PHE A 158 -6.03 8.67 4.46
N VAL A 159 -6.10 9.48 3.41
CA VAL A 159 -5.62 10.87 3.43
C VAL A 159 -6.81 11.82 3.46
N ALA A 160 -6.86 12.72 4.44
CA ALA A 160 -7.90 13.74 4.47
C ALA A 160 -7.80 14.63 3.22
N PRO A 161 -8.93 14.99 2.58
CA PRO A 161 -8.93 15.85 1.41
C PRO A 161 -8.28 17.19 1.79
N LYS A 162 -7.32 17.64 0.98
CA LYS A 162 -6.67 18.94 1.19
C LYS A 162 -7.32 19.97 0.29
N ASN A 163 -7.33 21.23 0.76
CA ASN A 163 -7.75 22.35 -0.07
C ASN A 163 -6.82 22.45 -1.30
N GLY A 164 -7.34 22.19 -2.49
CA GLY A 164 -6.58 22.22 -3.74
C GLY A 164 -7.25 21.44 -4.86
N ASN A 165 -6.59 21.40 -6.02
CA ASN A 165 -7.01 20.57 -7.15
C ASN A 165 -6.61 19.12 -6.89
N GLU A 166 -7.59 18.28 -6.57
CA GLU A 166 -7.41 16.84 -6.45
C GLU A 166 -7.82 16.16 -7.75
N PHE A 167 -6.97 15.25 -8.23
CA PHE A 167 -7.25 14.46 -9.41
C PHE A 167 -7.36 12.99 -9.02
N VAL A 168 -8.40 12.33 -9.51
CA VAL A 168 -8.59 10.89 -9.34
C VAL A 168 -8.53 10.20 -10.69
N LYS A 169 -7.80 9.09 -10.75
CA LYS A 169 -7.75 8.20 -11.91
C LYS A 169 -8.16 6.82 -11.48
N TYR A 170 -8.97 6.15 -12.30
CA TYR A 170 -9.45 4.81 -12.09
C TYR A 170 -9.37 4.04 -13.39
N SER A 171 -8.91 2.79 -13.33
CA SER A 171 -8.91 1.87 -14.48
C SER A 171 -9.06 0.43 -13.99
N THR A 172 -9.59 -0.42 -14.88
CA THR A 172 -9.74 -1.86 -14.65
C THR A 172 -9.28 -2.62 -15.89
N LEU A 173 -8.63 -3.75 -15.66
CA LEU A 173 -8.30 -4.74 -16.68
C LEU A 173 -8.97 -6.08 -16.30
N PRO A 174 -10.25 -6.29 -16.67
CA PRO A 174 -11.00 -7.49 -16.28
C PRO A 174 -10.43 -8.80 -16.83
N ARG A 175 -9.57 -8.73 -17.86
CA ARG A 175 -8.91 -9.89 -18.49
C ARG A 175 -7.52 -10.16 -17.92
N GLU A 176 -7.03 -9.32 -17.01
CA GLU A 176 -5.77 -9.55 -16.32
C GLU A 176 -5.99 -10.60 -15.24
N ASN A 177 -5.54 -11.83 -15.50
CA ASN A 177 -5.65 -12.92 -14.53
C ASN A 177 -4.52 -12.82 -13.51
N VAL A 178 -4.82 -13.22 -12.27
CA VAL A 178 -3.80 -13.35 -11.23
C VAL A 178 -3.00 -14.63 -11.45
N CYS A 179 -1.67 -14.50 -11.43
CA CYS A 179 -0.69 -15.55 -11.62
C CYS A 179 0.02 -15.87 -10.31
N THR A 180 0.52 -17.10 -10.16
CA THR A 180 1.29 -17.54 -8.98
C THR A 180 2.53 -16.69 -8.70
N GLU A 181 3.06 -16.08 -9.76
CA GLU A 181 4.22 -15.22 -9.80
C GLU A 181 3.94 -13.84 -9.21
N ASN A 182 2.69 -13.40 -9.07
CA ASN A 182 2.35 -12.09 -8.48
C ASN A 182 2.53 -12.06 -6.96
N LEU A 183 2.32 -13.20 -6.28
CA LEU A 183 2.38 -13.25 -4.82
C LEU A 183 3.81 -13.04 -4.30
N THR A 184 4.82 -13.54 -5.01
CA THR A 184 6.23 -13.44 -4.60
C THR A 184 6.72 -11.99 -4.51
N PRO A 185 6.60 -11.15 -5.56
CA PRO A 185 7.01 -9.76 -5.46
C PRO A 185 6.12 -8.96 -4.51
N TRP A 186 4.82 -9.28 -4.39
CA TRP A 186 3.96 -8.64 -3.40
C TRP A 186 4.45 -8.89 -1.97
N LYS A 187 4.80 -10.14 -1.64
CA LYS A 187 5.37 -10.50 -0.34
C LYS A 187 6.66 -9.73 -0.06
N LYS A 188 7.51 -9.51 -1.06
CA LYS A 188 8.76 -8.76 -0.89
C LYS A 188 8.54 -7.30 -0.46
N LEU A 189 7.33 -6.76 -0.60
CA LEU A 189 6.97 -5.42 -0.14
C LEU A 189 6.67 -5.38 1.37
N LEU A 190 6.43 -6.52 2.01
CA LEU A 190 6.18 -6.61 3.45
C LEU A 190 7.49 -6.57 4.25
N PRO A 191 7.47 -6.01 5.47
CA PRO A 191 8.55 -6.19 6.44
C PRO A 191 8.86 -7.69 6.63
N CYS A 192 10.14 -8.06 6.52
CA CYS A 192 10.60 -9.47 6.58
C CYS A 192 10.05 -10.40 5.48
N SER A 193 9.41 -9.83 4.44
CA SER A 193 8.86 -10.55 3.30
C SER A 193 7.88 -11.67 3.67
N SER A 194 8.36 -12.91 3.74
CA SER A 194 7.56 -14.07 4.17
C SER A 194 8.31 -15.00 5.12
N GLU A 195 9.39 -14.52 5.73
CA GLU A 195 10.24 -15.32 6.63
C GLU A 195 9.62 -15.46 8.02
N SER A 196 8.67 -14.59 8.39
CA SER A 196 7.98 -14.59 9.67
C SER A 196 6.56 -14.04 9.55
N GLY A 197 5.78 -14.12 10.64
CA GLY A 197 4.45 -13.55 10.70
C GLY A 197 3.39 -14.32 9.91
N PHE A 198 2.22 -13.71 9.71
CA PHE A 198 1.13 -14.31 8.94
C PHE A 198 1.46 -14.38 7.44
N ALA A 199 2.38 -13.56 6.95
CA ALA A 199 2.86 -13.62 5.57
C ALA A 199 3.49 -14.98 5.22
N SER A 200 4.03 -15.71 6.20
CA SER A 200 4.57 -17.07 6.03
C SER A 200 3.48 -18.11 5.67
N LEU A 201 2.22 -17.86 6.04
CA LEU A 201 1.10 -18.76 5.76
C LEU A 201 0.60 -18.66 4.31
N LEU A 202 0.95 -17.58 3.61
CA LEU A 202 0.53 -17.34 2.23
C LEU A 202 1.32 -18.19 1.24
N ASN A 203 0.84 -19.37 0.89
CA ASN A 203 1.46 -20.19 -0.15
C ASN A 203 0.81 -19.93 -1.51
N SER A 204 1.60 -19.70 -2.56
CA SER A 204 1.05 -19.43 -3.91
C SER A 204 0.15 -20.57 -4.41
N GLY A 205 0.59 -21.82 -4.27
CA GLY A 205 -0.22 -22.97 -4.66
C GLY A 205 -1.56 -23.05 -3.93
N PHE A 206 -1.62 -22.70 -2.64
CA PHE A 206 -2.88 -22.71 -1.91
C PHE A 206 -3.77 -21.52 -2.24
N VAL A 207 -3.21 -20.31 -2.33
CA VAL A 207 -3.97 -19.08 -2.68
C VAL A 207 -4.62 -19.22 -4.05
N HIS A 208 -3.88 -19.68 -5.05
CA HIS A 208 -4.39 -19.80 -6.42
C HIS A 208 -5.36 -20.97 -6.65
N ASN A 209 -5.40 -21.94 -5.74
CA ASN A 209 -6.37 -23.05 -5.79
C ASN A 209 -7.65 -22.76 -4.99
N THR A 210 -7.83 -21.55 -4.46
CA THR A 210 -9.08 -21.15 -3.79
C THR A 210 -10.19 -20.83 -4.78
N ASN A 211 -11.44 -20.82 -4.30
CA ASN A 211 -12.60 -20.41 -5.11
C ASN A 211 -12.61 -18.90 -5.42
N PHE A 212 -11.94 -18.09 -4.61
CA PHE A 212 -11.81 -16.64 -4.75
C PHE A 212 -10.58 -16.16 -3.96
N HIS A 213 -9.80 -15.26 -4.55
CA HIS A 213 -8.79 -14.46 -3.84
C HIS A 213 -8.62 -13.09 -4.51
N SER A 214 -8.13 -12.13 -3.73
CA SER A 214 -7.80 -10.76 -4.15
C SER A 214 -6.57 -10.27 -3.40
#